data_AF-A0A6H9XTM4-F1
#
_entry.id   AF-A0A6H9XTM4-F1
#
_cell.length_a   1.000
_cell.length_b   1.000
_cell.length_c   1.000
_cell.angle_alpha   90.00
_cell.angle_beta   90.00
_cell.angle_gamma   90.00
#
_symmetry.space_group_name_H-M   'P 1'
#
loop_
_entity.id
_entity.type
_entity.pdbx_description
1 polymer ?
#
loop_
_entity_poly.entity_id
_entity_poly.type
_entity_poly.pdbx_seq_one_letter_code
_entity_poly.pdbx_strand_id
1 'polypeptide(L)'
;MLTEADMIEAINYYRAGDDDKLLELFQRFDFYDWETPECNEWKKHHAQEFSDFIQYVMAILPTTSTPMINVLALCDNYIDLLAHVPAAPDLAIQMIVDFWNRKRAAEEEDVASYLALLIKNPDGERVAEIAQGAIGIANKLQGDGHLSANPNH
;
A
#
# COMPACT_ATOMS: atom_id res chain seq x y z
N MET A 1 9.10 13.27 12.23
CA MET A 1 8.05 12.82 13.18
C MET A 1 6.77 13.59 12.94
N LEU A 2 5.70 12.88 12.56
CA LEU A 2 4.36 13.42 12.35
C LEU A 2 3.71 13.82 13.70
N THR A 3 3.13 15.00 13.78
CA THR A 3 2.34 15.45 14.95
C THR A 3 0.84 15.19 14.77
N GLU A 4 0.07 15.25 15.85
CA GLU A 4 -1.41 15.19 15.75
C GLU A 4 -1.96 16.29 14.81
N ALA A 5 -1.38 17.50 14.85
CA ALA A 5 -1.79 18.60 13.99
C ALA A 5 -1.58 18.29 12.50
N ASP A 6 -0.43 17.67 12.16
CA ASP A 6 -0.16 17.23 10.79
C ASP A 6 -1.16 16.16 10.32
N MET A 7 -1.53 15.23 11.21
CA MET A 7 -2.52 14.20 10.87
C MET A 7 -3.92 14.81 10.65
N ILE A 8 -4.36 15.70 11.55
CA ILE A 8 -5.63 16.40 11.40
C ILE A 8 -5.66 17.19 10.09
N GLU A 9 -4.54 17.82 9.73
CA GLU A 9 -4.39 18.52 8.46
C GLU A 9 -4.54 17.56 7.26
N ALA A 10 -3.88 16.39 7.29
CA ALA A 10 -4.00 15.37 6.26
C ALA A 10 -5.46 14.88 6.08
N ILE A 11 -6.15 14.63 7.19
CA ILE A 11 -7.56 14.22 7.19
C ILE A 11 -8.45 15.33 6.61
N ASN A 12 -8.15 16.60 6.88
CA ASN A 12 -8.90 17.71 6.31
C ASN A 12 -8.70 17.82 4.80
N TYR A 13 -7.49 17.61 4.27
CA TYR A 13 -7.26 17.56 2.82
C TYR A 13 -7.99 16.39 2.17
N TYR A 14 -7.97 15.21 2.79
CA TYR A 14 -8.75 14.05 2.36
C TYR A 14 -10.26 14.36 2.27
N ARG A 15 -10.84 14.93 3.35
CA ARG A 15 -12.27 15.29 3.38
C ARG A 15 -12.64 16.37 2.36
N ALA A 16 -11.70 17.26 2.04
CA ALA A 16 -11.88 18.30 1.03
C ALA A 16 -11.67 17.82 -0.41
N GLY A 17 -11.11 16.62 -0.61
CA GLY A 17 -10.70 16.13 -1.93
C GLY A 17 -9.53 16.89 -2.54
N ASP A 18 -8.66 17.49 -1.70
CA ASP A 18 -7.49 18.27 -2.13
C ASP A 18 -6.27 17.34 -2.25
N ASP A 19 -6.24 16.54 -3.32
CA ASP A 19 -5.22 15.50 -3.53
C ASP A 19 -3.81 16.07 -3.62
N ASP A 20 -3.64 17.25 -4.21
CA ASP A 20 -2.32 17.88 -4.37
C ASP A 20 -1.68 18.17 -3.00
N LYS A 21 -2.45 18.78 -2.09
CA LYS A 21 -1.95 19.07 -0.73
C LYS A 21 -1.84 17.83 0.14
N LEU A 22 -2.76 16.87 -0.05
CA LEU A 22 -2.67 15.60 0.64
C LEU A 22 -1.38 14.87 0.28
N LEU A 23 -1.05 14.78 -1.02
CA LEU A 23 0.18 14.16 -1.49
C LEU A 23 1.42 14.94 -1.05
N GLU A 24 1.40 16.27 -1.12
CA GLU A 24 2.50 17.12 -0.63
C GLU A 24 2.79 16.87 0.85
N LEU A 25 1.75 16.86 1.68
CA LEU A 25 1.88 16.60 3.11
C LEU A 25 2.35 15.16 3.37
N PHE A 26 1.78 14.18 2.65
CA PHE A 26 2.10 12.77 2.84
C PHE A 26 3.56 12.45 2.48
N GLN A 27 4.08 13.08 1.43
CA GLN A 27 5.47 12.92 0.99
C GLN A 27 6.49 13.69 1.84
N ARG A 28 6.03 14.64 2.67
CA ARG A 28 6.90 15.41 3.57
C ARG A 28 7.49 14.55 4.70
N PHE A 29 6.81 13.47 5.04
CA PHE A 29 7.17 12.58 6.15
C PHE A 29 7.66 11.24 5.62
N ASP A 30 8.58 10.62 6.35
CA ASP A 30 8.93 9.22 6.12
C ASP A 30 7.70 8.34 6.43
N PHE A 31 7.57 7.19 5.79
CA PHE A 31 6.48 6.26 6.05
C PHE A 31 6.51 5.71 7.48
N TYR A 32 7.70 5.65 8.10
CA TYR A 32 7.85 5.37 9.53
C TYR A 32 7.44 6.53 10.43
N ASP A 33 7.51 7.78 9.95
CA ASP A 33 7.08 8.96 10.71
C ASP A 33 5.57 8.99 10.94
N TRP A 34 4.80 8.21 10.18
CA TRP A 34 3.37 8.05 10.39
C TRP A 34 3.04 7.25 11.65
N GLU A 35 3.99 6.54 12.25
CA GLU A 35 3.79 5.79 13.50
C GLU A 35 4.31 6.59 14.70
N THR A 36 3.47 7.44 15.29
CA THR A 36 3.81 8.17 16.53
C THR A 36 2.80 7.87 17.63
N PRO A 37 3.19 7.85 18.92
CA PRO A 37 2.27 7.53 20.01
C PRO A 37 1.04 8.43 20.05
N GLU A 38 1.23 9.73 19.84
CA GLU A 38 0.15 10.73 19.81
C GLU A 38 -0.83 10.45 18.67
N CYS A 39 -0.29 10.19 17.47
CA CYS A 39 -1.09 9.84 16.31
C CYS A 39 -1.82 8.48 16.49
N ASN A 40 -1.17 7.51 17.11
CA ASN A 40 -1.72 6.18 17.27
C ASN A 40 -2.97 6.16 18.18
N GLU A 41 -3.03 7.03 19.19
CA GLU A 41 -4.24 7.17 20.01
C GLU A 41 -5.42 7.73 19.19
N TRP A 42 -5.20 8.78 18.39
CA TRP A 42 -6.24 9.29 17.49
C TRP A 42 -6.75 8.20 16.55
N LYS A 43 -5.84 7.50 15.88
CA LYS A 43 -6.18 6.47 14.89
C LYS A 43 -6.97 5.30 15.50
N LYS A 44 -6.68 4.91 16.74
CA LYS A 44 -7.48 3.87 17.44
C LYS A 44 -8.92 4.32 17.67
N HIS A 45 -9.14 5.58 18.04
CA HIS A 45 -10.49 6.14 18.22
C HIS A 45 -11.23 6.37 16.89
N HIS A 46 -10.47 6.55 15.80
CA HIS A 46 -10.97 6.84 14.46
C HIS A 46 -10.66 5.70 13.46
N ALA A 47 -10.62 4.45 13.92
CA ALA A 47 -10.08 3.31 13.16
C ALA A 47 -10.66 3.15 11.74
N GLN A 48 -11.98 3.26 11.58
CA GLN A 48 -12.61 3.16 10.26
C GLN A 48 -12.25 4.35 9.36
N GLU A 49 -12.31 5.57 9.89
CA GLU A 49 -11.95 6.78 9.15
C GLU A 49 -10.48 6.74 8.72
N PHE A 50 -9.58 6.29 9.60
CA PHE A 50 -8.18 6.11 9.27
C PHE A 50 -7.98 5.03 8.19
N SER A 51 -8.75 3.93 8.24
CA SER A 51 -8.72 2.89 7.23
C SER A 51 -9.16 3.39 5.85
N ASP A 52 -10.25 4.15 5.80
CA ASP A 52 -10.73 4.74 4.54
C ASP A 52 -9.72 5.76 3.99
N PHE A 53 -9.12 6.56 4.87
CA PHE A 53 -8.07 7.51 4.53
C PHE A 53 -6.82 6.85 3.94
N ILE A 54 -6.27 5.81 4.59
CA ILE A 54 -5.05 5.13 4.10
C ILE A 54 -5.32 4.43 2.77
N GLN A 55 -6.47 3.79 2.60
CA GLN A 55 -6.86 3.20 1.32
C GLN A 55 -6.92 4.25 0.20
N TYR A 56 -7.47 5.43 0.51
CA TYR A 56 -7.51 6.53 -0.44
C TYR A 56 -6.11 7.03 -0.81
N VAL A 57 -5.27 7.33 0.19
CA VAL A 57 -3.88 7.76 -0.03
C VAL A 57 -3.15 6.73 -0.89
N MET A 58 -3.23 5.45 -0.53
CA MET A 58 -2.62 4.36 -1.28
C MET A 58 -3.02 4.36 -2.75
N ALA A 59 -4.29 4.60 -3.06
CA ALA A 59 -4.80 4.66 -4.44
C ALA A 59 -4.23 5.83 -5.26
N ILE A 60 -3.93 6.97 -4.63
CA ILE A 60 -3.43 8.18 -5.30
C ILE A 60 -1.91 8.33 -5.26
N LEU A 61 -1.19 7.53 -4.46
CA LEU A 61 0.27 7.60 -4.37
C LEU A 61 0.94 7.44 -5.75
N PRO A 62 1.92 8.31 -6.09
CA PRO A 62 2.62 8.28 -7.37
C PRO A 62 3.58 7.09 -7.46
N THR A 63 3.32 6.19 -8.39
CA THR A 63 4.09 4.95 -8.53
C THR A 63 5.53 5.16 -9.01
N THR A 64 5.82 6.26 -9.70
CA THR A 64 7.16 6.58 -10.21
C THR A 64 8.13 7.07 -9.14
N SER A 65 7.64 7.65 -8.04
CA SER A 65 8.45 8.26 -6.99
C SER A 65 8.29 7.59 -5.62
N THR A 66 7.34 6.67 -5.47
CA THR A 66 7.15 5.91 -4.24
C THR A 66 7.78 4.51 -4.39
N PRO A 67 8.83 4.18 -3.60
CA PRO A 67 9.42 2.84 -3.52
C PRO A 67 8.44 1.82 -2.91
N MET A 68 8.48 0.53 -3.29
CA MET A 68 7.58 -0.44 -2.66
C MET A 68 7.89 -0.65 -1.18
N ILE A 69 9.16 -0.61 -0.77
CA ILE A 69 9.53 -0.79 0.65
C ILE A 69 8.78 0.18 1.58
N ASN A 70 8.50 1.39 1.09
CA ASN A 70 7.73 2.40 1.81
C ASN A 70 6.25 2.05 1.89
N VAL A 71 5.68 1.48 0.82
CA VAL A 71 4.31 0.96 0.80
C VAL A 71 4.16 -0.21 1.76
N LEU A 72 5.12 -1.12 1.81
CA LEU A 72 5.13 -2.24 2.76
C LEU A 72 5.16 -1.73 4.21
N ALA A 73 6.07 -0.81 4.53
CA ALA A 73 6.16 -0.21 5.86
C ALA A 73 4.84 0.46 6.29
N LEU A 74 4.16 1.16 5.37
CA LEU A 74 2.85 1.76 5.66
C LEU A 74 1.78 0.71 5.97
N CYS A 75 1.78 -0.39 5.22
CA CYS A 75 0.83 -1.48 5.38
C CYS A 75 1.09 -2.25 6.68
N ASP A 76 2.34 -2.51 7.04
CA ASP A 76 2.70 -3.14 8.31
C ASP A 76 2.20 -2.27 9.49
N ASN A 77 2.49 -0.97 9.46
CA ASN A 77 2.00 -0.02 10.47
C ASN A 77 0.47 0.01 10.56
N TYR A 78 -0.20 -0.10 9.42
CA TYR A 78 -1.67 -0.15 9.34
C TYR A 78 -2.23 -1.43 9.96
N ILE A 79 -1.64 -2.59 9.67
CA ILE A 79 -2.05 -3.89 10.23
C ILE A 79 -1.86 -3.91 11.74
N ASP A 80 -0.68 -3.51 12.22
CA ASP A 80 -0.35 -3.53 13.65
C ASP A 80 -1.31 -2.65 14.45
N LEU A 81 -1.57 -1.45 13.94
CA LEU A 81 -2.45 -0.50 14.60
C LEU A 81 -3.92 -0.93 14.59
N LEU A 82 -4.37 -1.51 13.49
CA LEU A 82 -5.74 -1.96 13.29
C LEU A 82 -5.92 -3.47 13.47
N ALA A 83 -5.05 -4.13 14.23
CA ALA A 83 -5.12 -5.58 14.47
C ALA A 83 -6.46 -6.05 15.08
N HIS A 84 -7.20 -5.14 15.70
CA HIS A 84 -8.54 -5.37 16.25
C HIS A 84 -9.67 -5.26 15.20
N VAL A 85 -9.36 -4.76 13.99
CA VAL A 85 -10.27 -4.66 12.85
C VAL A 85 -10.07 -5.90 11.97
N PRO A 86 -11.04 -6.85 11.92
CA PRO A 86 -10.83 -8.14 11.26
C PRO A 86 -10.46 -8.07 9.77
N ALA A 87 -10.86 -7.01 9.07
CA ALA A 87 -10.57 -6.82 7.65
C ALA A 87 -9.21 -6.16 7.36
N ALA A 88 -8.48 -5.67 8.38
CA ALA A 88 -7.26 -4.91 8.16
C ALA A 88 -6.17 -5.67 7.38
N PRO A 89 -5.86 -6.95 7.69
CA PRO A 89 -4.86 -7.71 6.92
C PRO A 89 -5.23 -7.83 5.43
N ASP A 90 -6.48 -8.21 5.15
CA ASP A 90 -6.96 -8.34 3.77
C ASP A 90 -6.87 -7.02 2.99
N LEU A 91 -7.26 -5.91 3.62
CA LEU A 91 -7.21 -4.58 3.01
C LEU A 91 -5.77 -4.13 2.76
N ALA A 92 -4.86 -4.42 3.68
CA ALA A 92 -3.43 -4.11 3.51
C ALA A 92 -2.84 -4.82 2.30
N ILE A 93 -3.11 -6.12 2.16
CA ILE A 93 -2.63 -6.92 1.03
C ILE A 93 -3.24 -6.44 -0.29
N GLN A 94 -4.53 -6.08 -0.29
CA GLN A 94 -5.19 -5.51 -1.46
C GLN A 94 -4.51 -4.18 -1.87
N MET A 95 -4.22 -3.30 -0.92
CA MET A 95 -3.51 -2.03 -1.19
C MET A 95 -2.11 -2.26 -1.78
N ILE A 96 -1.35 -3.23 -1.26
CA ILE A 96 -0.02 -3.61 -1.78
C ILE A 96 -0.14 -4.07 -3.24
N VAL A 97 -1.06 -4.99 -3.52
CA VAL A 97 -1.27 -5.55 -4.86
C VAL A 97 -1.73 -4.48 -5.85
N ASP A 98 -2.67 -3.62 -5.46
CA ASP A 98 -3.18 -2.55 -6.33
C ASP A 98 -2.10 -1.52 -6.64
N PHE A 99 -1.28 -1.15 -5.65
CA PHE A 99 -0.12 -0.28 -5.88
C PHE A 99 0.90 -0.94 -6.82
N TRP A 100 1.23 -2.21 -6.59
CA TRP A 100 2.16 -2.96 -7.44
C TRP A 100 1.70 -3.06 -8.89
N ASN A 101 0.43 -3.37 -9.10
CA ASN A 101 -0.18 -3.44 -10.42
C ASN A 101 -0.08 -2.09 -11.16
N ARG A 102 -0.26 -0.96 -10.46
CA ARG A 102 -0.12 0.38 -11.06
C ARG A 102 1.33 0.77 -11.37
N LYS A 103 2.30 0.27 -10.62
CA LYS A 103 3.74 0.59 -10.81
C LYS A 103 4.36 -0.07 -12.05
N ARG A 104 3.71 -1.10 -12.62
CA ARG A 104 4.20 -2.03 -13.66
C ARG A 104 5.23 -3.01 -13.11
N ALA A 105 4.93 -4.29 -13.24
CA ALA A 105 5.53 -5.45 -12.57
C ALA A 105 7.01 -5.78 -12.90
N ALA A 106 7.79 -4.87 -13.50
CA ALA A 106 9.09 -5.21 -14.08
C ALA A 106 10.32 -4.87 -13.21
N GLU A 107 10.19 -4.00 -12.19
CA GLU A 107 11.39 -3.40 -11.58
C GLU A 107 11.68 -3.80 -10.12
N GLU A 108 10.82 -4.56 -9.43
CA GLU A 108 11.08 -4.93 -8.03
C GLU A 108 10.80 -6.43 -7.77
N GLU A 109 11.83 -7.27 -7.94
CA GLU A 109 11.87 -8.71 -7.59
C GLU A 109 11.47 -8.99 -6.12
N ASP A 110 11.63 -8.00 -5.24
CA ASP A 110 11.36 -8.11 -3.80
C ASP A 110 9.86 -8.29 -3.48
N VAL A 111 8.96 -7.74 -4.31
CA VAL A 111 7.51 -7.81 -4.06
C VAL A 111 6.96 -9.19 -4.37
N ALA A 112 7.41 -9.79 -5.47
CA ALA A 112 7.03 -11.15 -5.81
C ALA A 112 7.51 -12.13 -4.73
N SER A 113 8.70 -11.90 -4.16
CA SER A 113 9.25 -12.69 -3.06
C SER A 113 8.43 -12.53 -1.77
N TYR A 114 8.05 -11.29 -1.42
CA TYR A 114 7.18 -11.00 -0.28
C TYR A 114 5.78 -11.65 -0.44
N LEU A 115 5.14 -11.48 -1.59
CA LEU A 115 3.84 -12.12 -1.89
C LEU A 115 3.95 -13.66 -1.88
N ALA A 116 5.05 -14.23 -2.38
CA ALA A 116 5.29 -15.66 -2.32
C ALA A 116 5.48 -16.18 -0.88
N LEU A 117 6.02 -15.36 0.04
CA LEU A 117 6.08 -15.69 1.46
C LEU A 117 4.69 -15.66 2.10
N LEU A 118 3.87 -14.66 1.78
CA LEU A 118 2.47 -14.57 2.25
C LEU A 118 1.64 -15.78 1.77
N ILE A 119 1.86 -16.28 0.56
CA ILE A 119 1.18 -17.50 0.08
C ILE A 119 1.60 -18.74 0.90
N LYS A 120 2.86 -18.82 1.33
CA LYS A 120 3.38 -19.97 2.08
C LYS A 120 2.92 -19.98 3.54
N ASN A 121 2.70 -18.81 4.13
CA ASN A 121 2.17 -18.64 5.49
C ASN A 121 1.07 -17.56 5.47
N PRO A 122 -0.13 -17.88 4.97
CA PRO A 122 -1.18 -16.89 4.85
C PRO A 122 -1.83 -16.62 6.22
N ASP A 123 -2.01 -15.34 6.55
CA ASP A 123 -2.84 -14.90 7.68
C ASP A 123 -4.35 -15.01 7.40
N GLY A 124 -4.74 -15.77 6.38
CA GLY A 124 -6.13 -16.08 6.02
C GLY A 124 -6.26 -16.60 4.58
N GLU A 125 -7.34 -17.32 4.28
CA GLU A 125 -7.58 -17.84 2.91
C GLU A 125 -7.61 -16.72 1.86
N ARG A 126 -8.22 -15.58 2.21
CA ARG A 126 -8.35 -14.41 1.34
C ARG A 126 -7.00 -13.75 1.02
N VAL A 127 -6.05 -13.77 1.96
CA VAL A 127 -4.66 -13.31 1.76
C VAL A 127 -3.97 -14.12 0.67
N ALA A 128 -4.11 -15.44 0.72
CA ALA A 128 -3.52 -16.34 -0.27
C ALA A 128 -4.11 -16.12 -1.66
N GLU A 129 -5.44 -15.95 -1.77
CA GLU A 129 -6.12 -15.70 -3.03
C GLU A 129 -5.66 -14.41 -3.72
N ILE A 130 -5.58 -13.31 -2.95
CA ILE A 130 -5.14 -12.01 -3.47
C ILE A 130 -3.67 -12.08 -3.95
N ALA A 131 -2.79 -12.68 -3.15
CA ALA A 131 -1.38 -12.83 -3.50
C ALA A 131 -1.18 -13.72 -4.75
N GLN A 132 -1.92 -14.82 -4.88
CA GLN A 132 -1.88 -15.68 -6.07
C GLN A 132 -2.33 -14.94 -7.33
N GLY A 133 -3.41 -14.15 -7.24
CA GLY A 133 -3.90 -13.33 -8.35
C GLY A 133 -2.84 -12.35 -8.86
N ALA A 134 -2.15 -11.68 -7.92
CA ALA A 134 -1.10 -10.72 -8.23
C ALA A 134 0.11 -11.36 -8.96
N ILE A 135 0.60 -12.50 -8.45
CA ILE A 135 1.70 -13.25 -9.11
C ILE A 135 1.28 -13.72 -10.51
N GLY A 136 0.03 -14.14 -10.69
CA GLY A 136 -0.50 -14.53 -12.00
C GLY A 136 -0.48 -13.40 -13.03
N ILE A 137 -0.77 -12.16 -12.61
CA ILE A 137 -0.69 -10.97 -13.47
C ILE A 137 0.77 -10.66 -13.83
N ALA A 138 1.68 -10.66 -12.83
CA ALA A 138 3.09 -10.40 -13.06
C ALA A 138 3.73 -11.39 -14.04
N ASN A 139 3.43 -12.68 -13.90
CA ASN A 139 3.92 -13.72 -14.82
C ASN A 139 3.41 -13.52 -16.25
N LYS A 140 2.16 -13.09 -16.45
CA LYS A 140 1.63 -12.77 -17.78
C LYS A 140 2.36 -11.60 -18.42
N LEU A 141 2.60 -10.54 -17.65
CA LEU A 141 3.33 -9.35 -18.12
C LEU A 141 4.78 -9.68 -18.52
N GLN A 142 5.45 -10.57 -17.77
CA GLN A 142 6.79 -11.06 -18.12
C GLN A 142 6.79 -11.95 -19.37
N GLY A 143 5.78 -12.81 -19.54
CA GLY A 143 5.60 -13.64 -20.73
C GLY A 143 5.30 -12.82 -22.00
N ASP A 144 4.50 -11.77 -21.88
CA ASP A 144 4.15 -10.87 -22.99
C ASP A 144 5.33 -9.95 -23.37
N GLY A 145 6.19 -9.58 -22.42
CA GLY A 145 7.43 -8.84 -22.67
C GLY A 145 8.45 -9.63 -23.51
N HIS A 146 8.43 -10.97 -23.45
CA HIS A 146 9.32 -11.82 -24.23
C HIS A 146 8.86 -12.04 -25.69
N LEU A 147 7.58 -11.78 -25.99
CA LEU A 147 7.00 -11.93 -27.34
C LEU A 147 7.10 -10.65 -28.20
N SER A 148 7.59 -9.53 -27.64
CA SER A 148 7.79 -8.28 -28.38
C SER A 148 9.19 -8.15 -29.04
N ALA A 149 10.12 -9.07 -28.78
CA ALA A 149 11.47 -9.03 -29.34
C ALA A 149 11.69 -10.15 -30.35
N ASN A 150 10.87 -10.18 -31.41
CA ASN A 150 11.23 -10.46 -32.81
C ASN A 150 9.92 -10.77 -33.58
N PRO A 151 9.60 -10.00 -34.63
CA PRO A 151 9.57 -10.68 -35.92
C PRO A 151 10.04 -9.77 -37.06
N ASN A 152 11.18 -10.14 -37.65
CA ASN A 152 11.35 -10.45 -39.07
C ASN A 152 12.68 -9.94 -39.65
N HIS A 153 13.43 -10.92 -40.18
CA HIS A 153 14.45 -10.87 -41.24
C HIS A 153 15.73 -10.04 -41.05
#